data_AF-A0AAD4R0F3-F1
#
_entry.id   AF-A0AAD4R0F3-F1
#
_cell.length_a   1.000
_cell.length_b   1.000
_cell.length_c   1.000
_cell.angle_alpha   90.00
_cell.angle_beta   90.00
_cell.angle_gamma   90.00
#
_symmetry.space_group_name_H-M   'P 1'
#
loop_
_entity.id
_entity.type
_entity.pdbx_description
1 polymer ?
#
loop_
_entity_poly.entity_id
_entity_poly.type
_entity_poly.pdbx_seq_one_letter_code
_entity_poly.pdbx_strand_id
1 'polypeptide(L)'
;MPNFRTTANTILRNLILVLLIDVTVTKDSNLPESAVNRLHEPEAECTFSVHDKGPNGPEVTGTSLNQELYYKIKCKPETGYCLKVSNCSVTTDAPEQKPYPIIDESGCTTESSLFEHVQYEDNFTAGIYNPFPIRFRGQKSAVRFQCSTTLSPTGPKGACDRPTCTWNEYSREANTKSKS
;
A
#
# COMPACT_ATOMS: atom_id res chain seq x y z
N MET A 1 -49.28 -25.13 -61.32
CA MET A 1 -49.71 -25.28 -59.90
C MET A 1 -48.51 -25.75 -59.10
N PRO A 2 -48.23 -25.29 -57.85
CA PRO A 2 -48.31 -23.96 -57.22
C PRO A 2 -46.87 -23.39 -56.99
N ASN A 3 -46.56 -22.08 -56.94
CA ASN A 3 -46.86 -20.98 -56.00
C ASN A 3 -46.42 -21.17 -54.54
N PHE A 4 -45.36 -20.46 -54.13
CA PHE A 4 -45.36 -19.67 -52.88
C PHE A 4 -44.26 -18.58 -52.91
N ARG A 5 -44.67 -17.31 -53.05
CA ARG A 5 -43.91 -16.13 -52.61
C ARG A 5 -44.00 -16.07 -51.08
N THR A 6 -43.02 -15.49 -50.41
CA THR A 6 -43.19 -14.33 -49.49
C THR A 6 -41.84 -13.95 -48.87
N THR A 7 -41.30 -12.81 -49.30
CA THR A 7 -40.39 -11.95 -48.53
C THR A 7 -41.24 -10.99 -47.69
N ALA A 8 -41.03 -10.91 -46.38
CA ALA A 8 -41.26 -9.69 -45.59
C ALA A 8 -40.69 -9.82 -44.16
N ASN A 9 -39.85 -8.86 -43.80
CA ASN A 9 -39.39 -8.51 -42.46
C ASN A 9 -40.55 -8.31 -41.48
N THR A 10 -40.42 -8.79 -40.23
CA THR A 10 -41.03 -8.13 -39.07
C THR A 10 -40.15 -8.30 -37.84
N ILE A 11 -39.51 -7.20 -37.42
CA ILE A 11 -38.75 -7.05 -36.18
C ILE A 11 -39.75 -6.92 -35.02
N LEU A 12 -39.62 -7.78 -34.02
CA LEU A 12 -40.44 -7.77 -32.80
C LEU A 12 -40.05 -6.54 -31.95
N ARG A 13 -40.94 -5.54 -31.86
CA ARG A 13 -40.78 -4.39 -30.95
C ARG A 13 -41.15 -4.81 -29.53
N ASN A 14 -40.15 -4.97 -28.66
CA ASN A 14 -40.34 -5.04 -27.22
C ASN A 14 -40.77 -3.67 -26.68
N LEU A 15 -42.02 -3.54 -26.22
CA LEU A 15 -42.44 -2.40 -25.39
C LEU A 15 -41.95 -2.63 -23.96
N ILE A 16 -40.86 -1.95 -23.57
CA ILE A 16 -40.52 -1.73 -22.17
C ILE A 16 -41.03 -0.34 -21.81
N LEU A 17 -42.11 -0.28 -21.04
CA LEU A 17 -42.64 0.96 -20.48
C LEU A 17 -41.75 1.36 -19.29
N VAL A 18 -40.76 2.23 -19.51
CA VAL A 18 -39.96 2.81 -18.43
C VAL A 18 -40.82 3.88 -17.76
N LEU A 19 -41.36 3.56 -16.58
CA LEU A 19 -41.96 4.56 -15.70
C LEU A 19 -40.83 5.47 -15.21
N LEU A 20 -40.75 6.68 -15.76
CA LEU A 20 -39.92 7.75 -15.24
C LEU A 20 -40.54 8.19 -13.91
N ILE A 21 -40.04 7.63 -12.82
CA ILE A 21 -40.28 8.18 -11.49
C ILE A 21 -39.23 9.28 -11.32
N ASP A 22 -39.60 10.52 -11.60
CA ASP A 22 -38.77 11.67 -11.25
C ASP A 22 -38.76 11.78 -9.72
N VAL A 23 -37.78 11.13 -9.07
CA VAL A 23 -37.50 11.38 -7.66
C VAL A 23 -36.90 12.77 -7.59
N THR A 24 -37.75 13.77 -7.37
CA THR A 24 -37.31 15.11 -7.02
C THR A 24 -36.69 15.03 -5.64
N VAL A 25 -35.36 14.92 -5.59
CA VAL A 25 -34.60 15.09 -4.36
C VAL A 25 -34.78 16.55 -3.92
N THR A 26 -35.74 16.79 -3.03
CA THR A 26 -35.83 18.05 -2.30
C THR A 26 -34.59 18.14 -1.42
N LYS A 27 -33.59 18.88 -1.89
CA LYS A 27 -32.44 19.26 -1.08
C LYS A 27 -32.93 20.28 -0.04
N ASP A 28 -33.56 19.77 1.01
CA ASP A 28 -33.73 20.53 2.24
C ASP A 28 -32.64 20.09 3.23
N SER A 29 -31.68 20.98 3.42
CA SER A 29 -30.99 21.12 4.70
C SER A 29 -30.07 22.34 4.59
N ASN A 30 -30.51 23.42 5.22
CA ASN A 30 -29.60 24.34 5.87
C ASN A 30 -28.79 23.55 6.93
N LEU A 31 -27.75 22.84 6.51
CA LEU A 31 -26.69 22.45 7.42
C LEU A 31 -25.79 23.67 7.58
N PRO A 32 -25.49 24.13 8.82
CA PRO A 32 -24.48 25.16 9.00
C PRO A 32 -23.16 24.64 8.41
N GLU A 33 -22.57 25.43 7.53
CA GLU A 33 -21.28 25.20 6.85
C GLU A 33 -20.12 24.87 7.83
N SER A 34 -20.33 25.05 9.14
CA SER A 34 -19.40 24.76 10.22
C SER A 34 -19.24 23.29 10.60
N ALA A 35 -19.95 22.34 9.97
CA ALA A 35 -19.82 20.91 10.29
C ALA A 35 -18.87 20.13 9.36
N VAL A 36 -18.14 20.79 8.46
CA VAL A 36 -17.12 20.17 7.59
C VAL A 36 -15.78 20.88 7.80
N ASN A 37 -15.28 20.87 9.03
CA ASN A 37 -13.83 20.88 9.21
C ASN A 37 -13.32 19.54 8.67
N ARG A 38 -13.07 19.46 7.36
CA ARG A 38 -12.09 18.50 6.87
C ARG A 38 -10.81 18.89 7.60
N LEU A 39 -10.41 18.13 8.62
CA LEU A 39 -9.02 18.15 9.03
C LEU A 39 -8.26 17.76 7.76
N HIS A 40 -7.72 18.76 7.08
CA HIS A 40 -6.85 18.54 5.96
C HIS A 40 -5.57 17.98 6.57
N GLU A 41 -5.45 16.65 6.57
CA GLU A 41 -4.20 16.02 6.94
C GLU A 41 -3.16 16.43 5.89
N PRO A 42 -2.00 16.95 6.32
CA PRO A 42 -0.95 17.34 5.40
C PRO A 42 -0.50 16.13 4.60
N GLU A 43 -0.19 16.35 3.32
CA GLU A 43 0.34 15.31 2.46
C GLU A 43 1.78 14.95 2.89
N ALA A 44 2.08 13.65 2.90
CA ALA A 44 3.41 13.18 3.23
C ALA A 44 4.34 13.30 2.01
N GLU A 45 5.24 14.29 2.02
CA GLU A 45 6.28 14.42 0.99
C GLU A 45 7.50 13.56 1.33
N CYS A 46 7.58 12.36 0.76
CA CYS A 46 8.56 11.33 1.10
C CYS A 46 9.54 10.98 -0.02
N THR A 47 10.75 10.60 0.38
CA THR A 47 11.81 10.05 -0.47
C THR A 47 12.10 8.61 -0.05
N PHE A 48 12.29 7.73 -1.06
CA PHE A 48 12.60 6.32 -0.87
C PHE A 48 14.02 6.06 -1.34
N SER A 49 14.83 5.41 -0.52
CA SER A 49 16.19 4.98 -0.85
C SER A 49 16.46 3.58 -0.33
N VAL A 50 17.45 2.89 -0.91
CA VAL A 50 17.85 1.54 -0.49
C VAL A 50 19.28 1.61 0.01
N HIS A 51 19.54 1.10 1.21
CA HIS A 51 20.85 1.17 1.86
C HIS A 51 21.42 -0.23 2.10
N ASP A 52 22.74 -0.36 2.04
CA ASP A 52 23.44 -1.59 2.39
C ASP A 52 23.41 -1.83 3.91
N LYS A 53 22.97 -3.03 4.33
CA LYS A 53 22.85 -3.52 5.72
C LYS A 53 21.89 -2.76 6.64
N GLY A 54 21.89 -1.44 6.66
CA GLY A 54 21.17 -0.72 7.72
C GLY A 54 20.95 0.77 7.46
N PRO A 55 20.34 1.47 8.43
CA PRO A 55 19.91 2.86 8.27
C PRO A 55 21.04 3.85 7.99
N ASN A 56 22.26 3.52 8.39
CA ASN A 56 23.46 4.33 8.19
C ASN A 56 24.38 3.79 7.08
N GLY A 57 23.94 2.75 6.38
CA GLY A 57 24.69 2.18 5.27
C GLY A 57 24.73 3.11 4.05
N PRO A 58 25.67 2.89 3.11
CA PRO A 58 25.66 3.60 1.83
C PRO A 58 24.42 3.26 1.03
N GLU A 59 23.90 4.23 0.28
CA GLU A 59 22.81 4.00 -0.67
C GLU A 59 23.29 3.12 -1.84
N VAL A 60 22.44 2.20 -2.28
CA VAL A 60 22.72 1.24 -3.36
C VAL A 60 21.61 1.26 -4.41
N THR A 61 22.00 1.15 -5.68
CA THR A 61 21.07 1.10 -6.83
C THR A 61 20.90 -0.31 -7.40
N GLY A 62 21.71 -1.26 -6.91
CA GLY A 62 21.67 -2.67 -7.27
C GLY A 62 22.04 -3.52 -6.07
N THR A 63 21.70 -4.81 -6.14
CA THR A 63 21.91 -5.74 -5.03
C THR A 63 22.34 -7.11 -5.53
N SER A 64 22.97 -7.89 -4.66
CA SER A 64 23.30 -9.31 -4.87
C SER A 64 22.51 -10.17 -3.89
N LEU A 65 22.27 -11.45 -4.21
CA LEU A 65 21.39 -12.32 -3.40
C LEU A 65 21.83 -12.50 -1.92
N ASN A 66 23.07 -12.14 -1.57
CA ASN A 66 23.63 -12.30 -0.23
C ASN A 66 23.86 -10.94 0.47
N GLN A 67 23.14 -9.90 0.04
CA GLN A 67 23.31 -8.56 0.56
C GLN A 67 22.12 -8.17 1.43
N GLU A 68 22.38 -7.79 2.68
CA GLU A 68 21.36 -7.24 3.56
C GLU A 68 20.97 -5.83 3.08
N LEU A 69 19.66 -5.53 3.01
CA LEU A 69 19.16 -4.25 2.54
C LEU A 69 18.31 -3.56 3.60
N TYR A 70 18.33 -2.24 3.57
CA TYR A 70 17.44 -1.39 4.36
C TYR A 70 16.71 -0.41 3.45
N TYR A 71 15.40 -0.60 3.32
CA TYR A 71 14.53 0.29 2.56
C TYR A 71 14.17 1.48 3.44
N LYS A 72 14.74 2.65 3.14
CA LYS A 72 14.59 3.88 3.92
C LYS A 72 13.52 4.78 3.31
N ILE A 73 12.67 5.31 4.17
CA ILE A 73 11.58 6.23 3.83
C ILE A 73 11.77 7.47 4.69
N LYS A 74 12.05 8.60 4.04
CA LYS A 74 12.27 9.87 4.74
C LYS A 74 11.35 10.94 4.20
N CYS A 75 10.53 11.52 5.07
CA CYS A 75 9.56 12.54 4.71
C CYS A 75 9.96 13.92 5.23
N LYS A 76 9.43 14.97 4.61
CA LYS A 76 9.59 16.33 5.13
C LYS A 76 8.93 16.45 6.52
N PRO A 77 9.62 17.01 7.53
CA PRO A 77 9.02 17.23 8.84
C PRO A 77 7.83 18.17 8.79
N GLU A 78 6.76 17.81 9.49
CA GLU A 78 5.53 18.59 9.61
C GLU A 78 5.15 18.74 11.08
N THR A 79 5.00 19.98 11.56
CA THR A 79 4.92 20.25 13.00
C THR A 79 3.64 19.66 13.59
N GLY A 80 3.78 18.84 14.64
CA GLY A 80 2.65 18.20 15.31
C GLY A 80 2.18 16.91 14.64
N TYR A 81 2.91 16.39 13.65
CA TYR A 81 2.60 15.14 12.95
C TYR A 81 3.75 14.13 13.04
N CYS A 82 3.45 12.90 12.67
CA CYS A 82 4.37 11.78 12.55
C CYS A 82 4.08 11.01 11.28
N LEU A 83 5.14 10.53 10.62
CA LEU A 83 5.03 9.59 9.52
C LEU A 83 4.44 8.26 9.99
N LYS A 84 3.40 7.78 9.32
CA LYS A 84 2.92 6.40 9.36
C LYS A 84 3.21 5.73 8.02
N VAL A 85 3.71 4.50 8.05
CA VAL A 85 4.00 3.68 6.87
C VAL A 85 3.17 2.41 6.97
N SER A 86 2.48 2.05 5.90
CA SER A 86 1.62 0.88 5.85
C SER A 86 1.44 0.37 4.43
N ASN A 87 0.82 -0.80 4.27
CA ASN A 87 0.41 -1.37 2.99
C ASN A 87 1.56 -1.40 1.98
N CYS A 88 2.70 -1.97 2.38
CA CYS A 88 3.83 -2.10 1.49
C CYS A 88 3.70 -3.35 0.63
N SER A 89 4.10 -3.22 -0.64
CA SER A 89 4.10 -4.30 -1.59
C SER A 89 5.34 -4.27 -2.48
N VAL A 90 5.67 -5.44 -3.00
CA VAL A 90 6.70 -5.61 -4.03
C VAL A 90 6.03 -5.94 -5.34
N THR A 91 6.41 -5.20 -6.37
CA THR A 91 5.88 -5.30 -7.73
C THR A 91 7.00 -5.54 -8.72
N THR A 92 6.64 -5.91 -9.93
CA THR A 92 7.55 -5.99 -11.09
C THR A 92 6.96 -5.17 -12.21
N ASP A 93 7.78 -4.79 -13.20
CA ASP A 93 7.28 -4.12 -14.40
C ASP A 93 6.44 -5.04 -15.32
N ALA A 94 6.25 -6.32 -14.95
CA ALA A 94 5.40 -7.24 -15.71
C ALA A 94 3.91 -6.83 -15.57
N PRO A 95 3.20 -6.58 -16.69
CA PRO A 95 1.89 -5.91 -16.70
C PRO A 95 0.76 -6.68 -16.01
N GLU A 96 0.89 -8.00 -15.84
CA GLU A 96 -0.14 -8.85 -15.24
C GLU A 96 0.22 -9.34 -13.82
N GLN A 97 1.40 -8.97 -13.30
CA GLN A 97 1.84 -9.38 -11.97
C GLN A 97 1.13 -8.50 -10.93
N LYS A 98 0.25 -9.12 -10.13
CA LYS A 98 -0.36 -8.44 -8.98
C LYS A 98 0.73 -8.05 -7.96
N PRO A 99 0.61 -6.88 -7.30
CA PRO A 99 1.46 -6.53 -6.18
C PRO A 99 1.43 -7.61 -5.10
N TYR A 100 2.61 -7.98 -4.61
CA TYR A 100 2.73 -8.92 -3.51
C TYR A 100 2.86 -8.14 -2.19
N PRO A 101 1.87 -8.20 -1.29
CA PRO A 101 1.91 -7.46 -0.03
C PRO A 101 2.98 -8.05 0.91
N ILE A 102 3.71 -7.17 1.58
CA ILE A 102 4.77 -7.54 2.53
C ILE A 102 4.65 -6.82 3.87
N ILE A 103 3.95 -5.68 3.91
CA ILE A 103 3.59 -4.97 5.14
C ILE A 103 2.09 -4.68 5.09
N ASP A 104 1.39 -4.94 6.18
CA ASP A 104 -0.05 -4.71 6.32
C ASP A 104 -0.42 -3.25 6.64
N GLU A 105 -1.71 -3.00 6.88
CA GLU A 105 -2.26 -1.68 7.19
C GLU A 105 -1.76 -1.09 8.52
N SER A 106 -1.28 -1.95 9.42
CA SER A 106 -0.76 -1.56 10.72
C SER A 106 0.74 -1.26 10.67
N GLY A 107 1.44 -1.60 9.59
CA GLY A 107 2.91 -1.47 9.52
C GLY A 107 3.64 -2.75 9.96
N CYS A 108 2.91 -3.85 10.12
CA CYS A 108 3.47 -5.15 10.48
C CYS A 108 3.76 -5.99 9.24
N THR A 109 4.81 -6.81 9.32
CA THR A 109 5.24 -7.65 8.21
C THR A 109 4.29 -8.83 8.06
N THR A 110 3.91 -9.14 6.83
CA THR A 110 3.23 -10.38 6.48
C THR A 110 4.24 -11.46 6.06
N GLU A 111 5.52 -11.10 5.94
CA GLU A 111 6.59 -11.94 5.41
C GLU A 111 7.82 -11.93 6.33
N SER A 112 7.66 -12.43 7.56
CA SER A 112 8.71 -12.36 8.60
C SER A 112 10.01 -13.10 8.27
N SER A 113 10.03 -13.94 7.23
CA SER A 113 11.25 -14.59 6.74
C SER A 113 12.05 -13.73 5.76
N LEU A 114 11.44 -12.68 5.20
CA LEU A 114 12.01 -11.84 4.15
C LEU A 114 12.10 -10.37 4.56
N PHE A 115 11.13 -9.85 5.31
CA PHE A 115 11.07 -8.45 5.70
C PHE A 115 10.75 -8.32 7.17
N GLU A 116 11.47 -7.42 7.83
CA GLU A 116 11.15 -6.99 9.18
C GLU A 116 9.90 -6.09 9.21
N HIS A 117 9.34 -5.87 10.40
CA HIS A 117 8.32 -4.83 10.60
C HIS A 117 8.87 -3.43 10.24
N VAL A 118 7.97 -2.46 10.02
CA VAL A 118 8.38 -1.06 9.88
C VAL A 118 9.07 -0.61 11.17
N GLN A 119 10.29 -0.09 11.04
CA GLN A 119 11.07 0.49 12.13
C GLN A 119 11.14 2.01 11.94
N TYR A 120 11.00 2.74 13.04
CA TYR A 120 11.06 4.21 13.02
C TYR A 120 12.35 4.69 13.66
N GLU A 121 13.17 5.41 12.91
CA GLU A 121 14.40 6.05 13.41
C GLU A 121 14.05 7.34 14.16
N ASP A 122 13.05 8.08 13.66
CA ASP A 122 12.53 9.30 14.24
C ASP A 122 11.05 9.52 13.82
N ASN A 123 10.53 10.74 13.98
CA ASN A 123 9.13 11.05 13.68
C ASN A 123 8.81 11.01 12.18
N PHE A 124 9.79 11.22 11.29
CA PHE A 124 9.63 11.36 9.83
C PHE A 124 10.55 10.44 9.02
N THR A 125 11.34 9.60 9.69
CA THR A 125 12.21 8.59 9.07
C THR A 125 11.81 7.20 9.54
N ALA A 126 11.53 6.33 8.58
CA ALA A 126 11.25 4.92 8.81
C ALA A 126 12.10 4.05 7.89
N GLY A 127 12.18 2.77 8.19
CA GLY A 127 12.68 1.80 7.25
C GLY A 127 12.30 0.37 7.55
N ILE A 128 12.57 -0.47 6.57
CA ILE A 128 12.21 -1.89 6.56
C ILE A 128 13.46 -2.67 6.19
N TYR A 129 13.87 -3.57 7.08
CA TYR A 129 15.05 -4.39 6.88
C TYR A 129 14.69 -5.66 6.09
N ASN A 130 15.56 -6.00 5.15
CA ASN A 130 15.43 -7.16 4.27
C ASN A 130 16.76 -7.93 4.29
N PRO A 131 16.89 -9.02 5.06
CA PRO A 131 18.14 -9.78 5.16
C PRO A 131 18.55 -10.45 3.85
N PHE A 132 17.57 -10.75 2.98
CA PHE A 132 17.82 -11.46 1.72
C PHE A 132 17.04 -10.82 0.56
N PRO A 133 17.72 -10.26 -0.46
CA PRO A 133 17.07 -9.62 -1.59
C PRO A 133 16.21 -10.60 -2.35
N ILE A 134 15.00 -10.18 -2.67
CA ILE A 134 14.03 -11.03 -3.33
C ILE A 134 14.03 -10.83 -4.85
N ARG A 135 13.58 -11.86 -5.57
CA ARG A 135 13.25 -11.77 -6.99
C ARG A 135 12.06 -12.67 -7.31
N PHE A 136 11.26 -12.27 -8.27
CA PHE A 136 10.20 -13.14 -8.78
C PHE A 136 10.79 -14.22 -9.68
N ARG A 137 10.29 -15.46 -9.53
CA ARG A 137 10.76 -16.61 -10.31
C ARG A 137 10.54 -16.36 -11.80
N GLY A 138 11.56 -16.63 -12.61
CA GLY A 138 11.49 -16.48 -14.07
C GLY A 138 11.57 -15.02 -14.57
N GLN A 139 11.68 -14.04 -13.67
CA GLN A 139 11.84 -12.64 -14.02
C GLN A 139 13.31 -12.19 -13.84
N LYS A 140 13.77 -11.31 -14.74
CA LYS A 140 15.08 -10.64 -14.67
C LYS A 140 14.96 -9.15 -14.30
N SER A 141 13.74 -8.66 -14.15
CA SER A 141 13.42 -7.28 -13.83
C SER A 141 13.73 -6.95 -12.37
N ALA A 142 14.00 -5.67 -12.12
CA ALA A 142 14.08 -5.15 -10.77
C ALA A 142 12.71 -5.29 -10.07
N VAL A 143 12.74 -5.55 -8.77
CA VAL A 143 11.54 -5.42 -7.93
C VAL A 143 11.37 -3.97 -7.53
N ARG A 144 10.14 -3.48 -7.59
CA ARG A 144 9.80 -2.14 -7.12
C ARG A 144 9.07 -2.24 -5.80
N PHE A 145 9.56 -1.49 -4.83
CA PHE A 145 9.01 -1.41 -3.50
C PHE A 145 8.07 -0.20 -3.41
N GLN A 146 6.86 -0.39 -2.89
CA GLN A 146 5.85 0.67 -2.77
C GLN A 146 5.12 0.55 -1.45
N CYS A 147 5.00 1.65 -0.69
CA CYS A 147 4.20 1.75 0.53
C CYS A 147 3.22 2.91 0.46
N SER A 148 2.22 2.88 1.33
CA SER A 148 1.45 4.06 1.71
C SER A 148 2.17 4.82 2.83
N THR A 149 2.29 6.13 2.67
CA THR A 149 2.88 7.05 3.65
C THR A 149 1.87 8.12 4.01
N THR A 150 1.48 8.21 5.28
CA THR A 150 0.52 9.23 5.76
C THR A 150 1.11 9.96 6.96
N LEU A 151 0.56 11.13 7.28
CA LEU A 151 0.92 11.90 8.46
C LEU A 151 -0.21 11.81 9.50
N SER A 152 0.10 11.24 10.66
CA SER A 152 -0.81 11.17 11.79
C SER A 152 -0.44 12.22 12.84
N PRO A 153 -1.41 12.87 13.52
CA PRO A 153 -1.12 13.79 14.61
C PRO A 153 -0.28 13.13 15.71
N THR A 154 0.66 13.90 16.27
CA THR A 154 1.39 13.53 17.48
C THR A 154 0.43 13.39 18.66
N GLY A 155 0.69 12.40 19.50
CA GLY A 155 0.04 12.25 20.80
C GLY A 155 0.54 13.27 21.84
N PRO A 156 0.09 13.13 23.09
CA PRO A 156 0.51 14.00 24.18
C PRO A 156 2.03 14.09 24.28
N LYS A 157 2.55 15.31 24.52
CA LYS A 157 3.99 15.61 24.62
C LYS A 157 4.79 15.36 23.32
N GLY A 158 4.13 15.27 22.16
CA GLY A 158 4.80 15.10 20.87
C GLY A 158 5.20 13.66 20.55
N ALA A 159 4.69 12.67 21.30
CA ALA A 159 4.99 11.26 21.06
C ALA A 159 4.20 10.72 19.86
N CYS A 160 4.84 9.94 18.98
CA CYS A 160 4.15 9.25 17.91
C CYS A 160 3.55 7.93 18.41
N ASP A 161 2.30 7.66 18.09
CA ASP A 161 1.74 6.32 18.26
C ASP A 161 2.34 5.39 17.20
N ARG A 162 2.91 4.26 17.65
CA ARG A 162 3.61 3.30 16.80
C ARG A 162 2.99 1.91 16.95
N PRO A 163 2.78 1.18 15.85
CA PRO A 163 2.20 -0.15 15.92
C PRO A 163 3.09 -1.10 16.74
N THR A 164 2.46 -1.94 17.55
CA THR A 164 3.16 -3.04 18.23
C THR A 164 2.91 -4.32 17.44
N CYS A 165 3.92 -4.75 16.69
CA CYS A 165 3.85 -5.98 15.92
C CYS A 165 4.35 -7.16 16.74
N THR A 166 3.63 -8.28 16.70
CA THR A 166 4.08 -9.53 17.33
C THR A 166 4.88 -10.35 16.33
N TRP A 167 6.11 -10.72 16.68
CA TRP A 167 6.81 -11.81 16.01
C TRP A 167 6.06 -13.12 16.31
N ASN A 168 5.36 -13.65 15.31
CA ASN A 168 4.78 -14.98 15.42
C ASN A 168 5.91 -16.04 15.46
N GLU A 169 5.65 -17.15 16.16
CA GLU A 169 6.66 -18.13 16.61
C GLU A 169 7.53 -18.76 15.50
N TYR A 170 7.12 -18.67 14.23
CA TYR A 170 7.91 -19.11 13.08
C TYR A 170 9.32 -18.47 13.03
N SER A 171 9.47 -17.22 13.49
CA SER A 171 10.75 -16.50 13.51
C SER A 171 11.68 -16.95 14.66
N ARG A 172 11.15 -17.59 15.72
CA ARG A 172 11.97 -18.09 16.82
C ARG A 172 12.64 -19.41 16.45
N GLU A 173 11.93 -20.33 15.81
CA GLU A 173 12.48 -21.64 15.45
C GLU A 173 13.65 -21.59 14.45
N ALA A 174 13.66 -20.60 13.54
CA ALA A 174 14.78 -20.38 12.63
C ALA A 174 16.04 -19.85 13.36
N ASN A 175 15.86 -19.03 14.40
CA ASN A 175 16.96 -18.51 15.23
C ASN A 175 17.48 -19.52 16.26
N THR A 176 16.68 -20.51 16.63
CA THR A 176 17.14 -21.62 17.49
C THR A 176 17.94 -22.66 16.69
N LYS A 177 17.60 -22.88 15.41
CA LYS A 177 18.34 -23.82 14.53
C LYS A 177 19.67 -23.28 13.99
N SER A 178 19.93 -21.97 14.05
CA SER A 178 21.22 -21.38 13.67
C SER A 178 22.23 -21.30 14.84
N LYS A 179 21.84 -21.76 16.04
CA LYS A 179 22.69 -21.78 17.26
C LYS A 179 23.01 -23.19 17.77
N SER A 180 22.80 -24.22 16.96
CA SER A 180 23.13 -25.62 17.28
C SER A 180 24.11 -26.20 16.28
#